data_AF-A0A7R6VLC8-F1
#
_entry.id   AF-A0A7R6VLC8-F1
#
_cell.length_a   1.000
_cell.length_b   1.000
_cell.length_c   1.000
_cell.angle_alpha   90.00
_cell.angle_beta   90.00
_cell.angle_gamma   90.00
#
_symmetry.space_group_name_H-M   'P 1'
#
loop_
_entity.id
_entity.type
_entity.pdbx_description
1 polymer ?
#
loop_
_entity_poly.entity_id
_entity_poly.type
_entity_poly.pdbx_seq_one_letter_code
_entity_poly.pdbx_strand_id
1 'polypeptide(L)'
;MKKVVILLLTALLFLGCSNKRYFEPQEVAGYVDFDGTLPAKIVDVLRDGATLDNGQFISRDGLEDYKFPQNFIFLHKSGGYYIATSKCGELQVVDTKSKKLVFDKKFDMKTPVAASIKGNYLALVMSDNTLMLYDLSSQKVVYSSKQKPAIAVDTKVANPFFLDSLVIFPTLDGKLVVVDPRSAKEVRNIVVGSAEHFNNIIFLNVIDEKLIAATPNRIVSINPSFMNSLDVDLSDVLYVKERVYLLTKDGRIILTDPELNPLKQRKFPFAHFTGAIYGEYIYVIEKGGYLLALDKDLRASNIFSFASTFGIGQEIDEYIFTSKDKVFYADKFFKLNKL
;
A
#
# COMPACT_ATOMS: atom_id res chain seq x y z
N MET A 1 -6.13 48.38 37.39
CA MET A 1 -6.63 47.00 37.55
C MET A 1 -7.15 46.38 36.26
N LYS A 2 -8.11 46.97 35.52
CA LYS A 2 -8.60 46.42 34.24
C LYS A 2 -7.52 46.16 33.18
N LYS A 3 -6.51 47.03 33.05
CA LYS A 3 -5.40 46.83 32.08
C LYS A 3 -4.47 45.66 32.44
N VAL A 4 -4.32 45.32 33.72
CA VAL A 4 -3.48 44.20 34.19
C VAL A 4 -4.22 42.87 34.00
N VAL A 5 -5.53 42.85 34.22
CA VAL A 5 -6.39 41.67 33.98
C VAL A 5 -6.45 41.34 32.48
N ILE A 6 -6.53 42.35 31.61
CA ILE A 6 -6.52 42.14 30.15
C ILE A 6 -5.17 41.59 29.68
N LEU A 7 -4.05 42.06 30.24
CA LEU A 7 -2.70 41.58 29.90
C LEU A 7 -2.47 40.12 30.35
N LEU A 8 -3.03 39.73 31.50
CA LEU A 8 -2.98 38.35 31.99
C LEU A 8 -3.86 37.42 31.12
N LEU A 9 -5.02 37.89 30.67
CA LEU A 9 -5.92 37.13 29.81
C LEU A 9 -5.34 36.90 28.41
N THR A 10 -4.62 37.87 27.85
CA THR A 10 -3.89 37.69 26.58
C THR A 10 -2.68 36.78 26.71
N ALA A 11 -1.98 36.78 27.85
CA ALA A 11 -0.87 35.85 28.10
C ALA A 11 -1.33 34.38 28.17
N LEU A 12 -2.52 34.12 28.71
CA LEU A 12 -3.14 32.78 28.75
C LEU A 12 -3.56 32.26 27.36
N LEU A 13 -3.81 33.14 26.38
CA LEU A 13 -4.14 32.74 25.00
C LEU A 13 -2.92 32.22 24.22
N PHE A 14 -1.69 32.50 24.67
CA PHE A 14 -0.45 31.97 24.05
C PHE A 14 0.08 30.68 24.69
N LEU A 15 -0.52 30.21 25.79
CA LEU A 15 -0.21 28.88 26.36
C LEU A 15 -0.93 27.73 25.62
N GLY A 16 -1.78 28.06 24.64
CA GLY A 16 -2.52 27.12 23.79
C GLY A 16 -1.77 26.63 22.56
N CYS A 17 -0.43 26.72 22.51
CA CYS A 17 0.36 26.03 21.49
C CYS A 17 0.26 24.51 21.74
N SER A 18 -0.71 23.87 21.11
CA SER A 18 -0.75 22.40 20.97
C SER A 18 0.49 21.97 20.20
N ASN A 19 1.60 21.71 20.89
CA ASN A 19 2.76 21.07 20.29
C ASN A 19 2.29 19.76 19.65
N LYS A 20 2.51 19.62 18.34
CA LYS A 20 2.30 18.34 17.65
C LYS A 20 3.09 17.28 18.42
N ARG A 21 2.41 16.23 18.86
CA ARG A 21 3.05 15.09 19.53
C ARG A 21 3.48 14.10 18.46
N TYR A 22 4.75 13.76 18.48
CA TYR A 22 5.34 12.74 17.62
C TYR A 22 5.64 11.50 18.46
N PHE A 23 5.87 10.37 17.79
CA PHE A 23 6.35 9.19 18.48
C PHE A 23 7.78 9.42 18.96
N GLU A 24 7.97 9.24 20.26
CA GLU A 24 9.27 9.31 20.92
C GLU A 24 9.49 8.01 21.68
N PRO A 25 10.44 7.17 21.26
CA PRO A 25 10.72 5.92 21.96
C PRO A 25 11.40 6.20 23.30
N GLN A 26 11.03 5.41 24.32
CA GLN A 26 11.71 5.48 25.64
C GLN A 26 13.16 5.00 25.56
N GLU A 27 13.40 3.98 24.74
CA GLU A 27 14.72 3.38 24.54
C GLU A 27 14.92 3.10 23.04
N VAL A 28 16.13 3.41 22.56
CA VAL A 28 16.59 3.06 21.22
C VAL A 28 17.64 1.96 21.38
N ALA A 29 17.32 0.77 20.87
CA ALA A 29 18.16 -0.42 20.98
C ALA A 29 19.41 -0.37 20.10
N GLY A 30 19.40 0.47 19.06
CA GLY A 30 20.51 0.63 18.15
C GLY A 30 20.16 1.46 16.94
N TYR A 31 21.04 1.36 15.94
CA TYR A 31 21.09 2.26 14.81
C TYR A 31 21.13 1.46 13.51
N VAL A 32 20.34 1.88 12.52
CA VAL A 32 20.28 1.27 11.20
C VAL A 32 21.07 2.13 10.22
N ASP A 33 22.09 1.54 9.62
CA ASP A 33 22.84 2.11 8.51
C ASP A 33 22.34 1.57 7.16
N PHE A 34 22.55 2.35 6.10
CA PHE A 34 22.24 1.91 4.74
C PHE A 34 23.33 0.97 4.19
N ASP A 35 22.89 -0.12 3.57
CA ASP A 35 23.76 -1.13 2.96
C ASP A 35 24.25 -0.74 1.56
N GLY A 36 23.59 0.21 0.92
CA GLY A 36 23.93 0.65 -0.43
C GLY A 36 22.93 1.66 -0.98
N THR A 37 23.16 1.99 -2.25
CA THR A 37 22.35 2.95 -3.00
C THR A 37 21.60 2.28 -4.15
N LEU A 38 20.53 2.92 -4.55
CA LEU A 38 19.79 2.68 -5.77
C LEU A 38 20.44 3.43 -6.93
N PRO A 39 20.19 3.01 -8.19
CA PRO A 39 20.72 3.70 -9.37
C PRO A 39 20.06 5.06 -9.63
N ALA A 40 19.06 5.43 -8.84
CA ALA A 40 18.19 6.59 -8.99
C ALA A 40 17.34 6.74 -7.72
N LYS A 41 16.77 7.94 -7.48
CA LYS A 41 15.82 8.15 -6.38
C LYS A 41 14.43 7.62 -6.71
N ILE A 42 13.68 7.22 -5.69
CA ILE A 42 12.26 6.88 -5.82
C ILE A 42 11.45 8.16 -6.09
N VAL A 43 10.54 8.10 -7.06
CA VAL A 43 9.65 9.21 -7.46
C VAL A 43 8.17 8.89 -7.33
N ASP A 44 7.81 7.62 -7.15
CA ASP A 44 6.44 7.18 -6.93
C ASP A 44 6.42 5.83 -6.19
N VAL A 45 5.41 5.60 -5.35
CA VAL A 45 5.18 4.34 -4.63
C VAL A 45 3.70 3.98 -4.68
N LEU A 46 3.44 2.77 -5.16
CA LEU A 46 2.13 2.12 -5.11
C LEU A 46 2.21 0.89 -4.20
N ARG A 47 1.08 0.19 -4.04
CA ARG A 47 0.99 -0.97 -3.16
C ARG A 47 2.13 -1.97 -3.39
N ASP A 48 2.35 -2.38 -4.63
CA ASP A 48 3.22 -3.51 -5.00
C ASP A 48 4.52 -3.12 -5.69
N GLY A 49 4.86 -1.83 -5.69
CA GLY A 49 6.13 -1.38 -6.23
C GLY A 49 6.43 0.10 -6.04
N ALA A 50 7.68 0.45 -6.35
CA ALA A 50 8.18 1.81 -6.38
C ALA A 50 8.84 2.11 -7.74
N THR A 51 8.69 3.33 -8.23
CA THR A 51 9.27 3.79 -9.49
C THR A 51 10.46 4.70 -9.21
N LEU A 52 11.54 4.54 -9.95
CA LEU A 52 12.75 5.34 -9.88
C LEU A 52 12.78 6.40 -10.99
N ASP A 53 13.44 7.53 -10.74
CA ASP A 53 13.46 8.67 -11.68
C ASP A 53 14.00 8.32 -13.08
N ASN A 54 14.86 7.30 -13.17
CA ASN A 54 15.51 6.83 -14.38
C ASN A 54 14.68 5.77 -15.14
N GLY A 55 13.44 5.50 -14.71
CA GLY A 55 12.53 4.52 -15.31
C GLY A 55 12.72 3.08 -14.83
N GLN A 56 13.71 2.80 -13.96
CA GLN A 56 13.75 1.53 -13.22
C GLN A 56 12.64 1.50 -12.17
N PHE A 57 12.42 0.33 -11.61
CA PHE A 57 11.42 0.14 -10.59
C PHE A 57 11.80 -1.02 -9.67
N ILE A 58 11.22 -0.99 -8.47
CA ILE A 58 11.33 -2.02 -7.46
C ILE A 58 9.97 -2.69 -7.38
N SER A 59 9.92 -4.00 -7.62
CA SER A 59 8.72 -4.81 -7.41
C SER A 59 8.75 -5.47 -6.03
N ARG A 60 7.74 -6.28 -5.70
CA ARG A 60 7.79 -7.22 -4.55
C ARG A 60 8.96 -8.22 -4.59
N ASP A 61 9.65 -8.34 -5.72
CA ASP A 61 10.86 -9.15 -5.85
C ASP A 61 12.17 -8.40 -5.61
N GLY A 62 12.13 -7.07 -5.49
CA GLY A 62 13.28 -6.18 -5.37
C GLY A 62 13.47 -5.33 -6.62
N LEU A 63 14.67 -4.75 -6.77
CA LEU A 63 15.03 -3.96 -7.95
C LEU A 63 15.01 -4.84 -9.20
N GLU A 64 14.27 -4.42 -10.22
CA GLU A 64 14.10 -5.19 -11.46
C GLU A 64 15.10 -4.76 -12.54
N ASP A 65 15.51 -5.74 -13.34
CA ASP A 65 16.38 -5.53 -14.51
C ASP A 65 15.54 -5.22 -15.76
N TYR A 66 14.86 -4.08 -15.71
CA TYR A 66 14.16 -3.46 -16.84
C TYR A 66 13.96 -1.96 -16.57
N LYS A 67 13.91 -1.16 -17.63
CA LYS A 67 13.63 0.28 -17.59
C LYS A 67 12.45 0.59 -18.48
N PHE A 68 11.40 1.15 -17.90
CA PHE A 68 10.36 1.82 -18.68
C PHE A 68 10.87 3.18 -19.17
N PRO A 69 10.23 3.77 -20.20
CA PRO A 69 10.49 5.15 -20.56
C PRO A 69 10.31 6.09 -19.35
N GLN A 70 11.04 7.21 -19.34
CA GLN A 70 10.84 8.23 -18.31
C GLN A 70 9.38 8.70 -18.27
N ASN A 71 8.90 9.08 -17.08
CA ASN A 71 7.50 9.46 -16.77
C ASN A 71 6.48 8.32 -16.73
N PHE A 72 6.91 7.06 -16.91
CA PHE A 72 6.09 5.91 -16.54
C PHE A 72 6.17 5.64 -15.04
N ILE A 73 5.06 5.17 -14.48
CA ILE A 73 4.89 4.69 -13.12
C ILE A 73 4.63 3.19 -13.21
N PHE A 74 5.44 2.40 -12.51
CA PHE A 74 5.23 0.96 -12.39
C PHE A 74 3.98 0.67 -11.56
N LEU A 75 3.06 -0.12 -12.11
CA LEU A 75 1.81 -0.50 -11.45
C LEU A 75 1.94 -1.83 -10.72
N HIS A 76 2.38 -2.88 -11.44
CA HIS A 76 2.38 -4.24 -10.93
C HIS A 76 3.24 -5.18 -11.77
N LYS A 77 3.78 -6.22 -11.14
CA LYS A 77 4.36 -7.40 -11.79
C LYS A 77 3.37 -8.57 -11.63
N SER A 78 2.71 -8.97 -12.70
CA SER A 78 1.60 -9.93 -12.66
C SER A 78 1.63 -10.88 -13.86
N GLY A 79 1.37 -12.16 -13.64
CA GLY A 79 1.26 -13.15 -14.72
C GLY A 79 2.53 -13.32 -15.57
N GLY A 80 3.71 -12.97 -15.06
CA GLY A 80 4.96 -12.98 -15.82
C GLY A 80 5.20 -11.70 -16.66
N TYR A 81 4.46 -10.62 -16.38
CA TYR A 81 4.61 -9.33 -17.06
C TYR A 81 4.90 -8.20 -16.07
N TYR A 82 5.64 -7.20 -16.52
CA TYR A 82 5.70 -5.88 -15.90
C TYR A 82 4.64 -4.99 -16.54
N ILE A 83 3.92 -4.22 -15.74
CA ILE A 83 2.87 -3.31 -16.19
C ILE A 83 3.17 -1.92 -15.66
N ALA A 84 3.22 -0.93 -16.55
CA ALA A 84 3.47 0.46 -16.19
C ALA A 84 2.62 1.41 -17.02
N THR A 85 2.29 2.55 -16.43
CA THR A 85 1.49 3.60 -17.07
C THR A 85 2.23 4.92 -17.11
N SER A 86 2.04 5.73 -18.15
CA SER A 86 2.44 7.13 -18.14
C SER A 86 1.37 8.00 -17.47
N LYS A 87 1.75 9.20 -17.03
CA LYS A 87 0.82 10.22 -16.53
C LYS A 87 -0.26 10.62 -17.55
N CYS A 88 -0.02 10.36 -18.83
CA CYS A 88 -0.93 10.69 -19.93
C CYS A 88 -1.80 9.51 -20.38
N GLY A 89 -1.84 8.42 -19.61
CA GLY A 89 -2.72 7.27 -19.87
C GLY A 89 -2.18 6.25 -20.87
N GLU A 90 -0.90 6.32 -21.24
CA GLU A 90 -0.25 5.25 -22.00
C GLU A 90 0.07 4.08 -21.09
N LEU A 91 -0.37 2.88 -21.45
CA LEU A 91 -0.12 1.65 -20.69
C LEU A 91 0.79 0.73 -21.49
N GLN A 92 1.90 0.32 -20.88
CA GLN A 92 2.83 -0.67 -21.44
C GLN A 92 2.83 -1.95 -20.61
N VAL A 93 2.79 -3.08 -21.30
CA VAL A 93 2.98 -4.41 -20.71
C VAL A 93 4.19 -5.06 -21.37
N VAL A 94 5.11 -5.53 -20.54
CA VAL A 94 6.39 -6.10 -20.96
C VAL A 94 6.53 -7.50 -20.38
N ASP A 95 6.86 -8.47 -21.22
CA ASP A 95 7.15 -9.83 -20.77
C ASP A 95 8.44 -9.87 -19.94
N THR A 96 8.37 -10.45 -18.73
CA THR A 96 9.48 -10.41 -17.76
C THR A 96 10.71 -11.19 -18.20
N LYS A 97 10.55 -12.22 -19.04
CA LYS A 97 11.63 -13.12 -19.49
C LYS A 97 12.33 -12.60 -20.74
N SER A 98 11.54 -12.31 -21.77
CA SER A 98 12.03 -11.84 -23.07
C SER A 98 12.29 -10.34 -23.12
N LYS A 99 11.78 -9.59 -22.14
CA LYS A 99 11.86 -8.12 -22.06
C LYS A 99 11.21 -7.41 -23.25
N LYS A 100 10.31 -8.09 -23.97
CA LYS A 100 9.60 -7.54 -25.12
C LYS A 100 8.32 -6.84 -24.68
N LEU A 101 8.05 -5.68 -25.28
CA LEU A 101 6.77 -5.00 -25.21
C LEU A 101 5.71 -5.87 -25.92
N VAL A 102 4.69 -6.29 -25.18
CA VAL A 102 3.61 -7.16 -25.69
C VAL A 102 2.28 -6.43 -25.83
N PHE A 103 2.14 -5.28 -25.16
CA PHE A 103 0.96 -4.43 -25.26
C PHE A 103 1.37 -2.98 -25.03
N ASP A 104 0.84 -2.11 -25.87
CA ASP A 104 0.98 -0.67 -25.77
C ASP A 104 -0.33 -0.02 -26.22
N LYS A 105 -0.94 0.77 -25.34
CA LYS A 105 -2.18 1.46 -25.64
C LYS A 105 -2.31 2.73 -24.82
N LYS A 106 -2.68 3.81 -25.49
CA LYS A 106 -3.09 5.05 -24.86
C LYS A 106 -4.59 5.04 -24.57
N PHE A 107 -4.95 5.32 -23.32
CA PHE A 107 -6.32 5.53 -22.87
C PHE A 107 -6.57 7.03 -22.70
N ASP A 108 -7.50 7.58 -23.46
CA ASP A 108 -7.79 9.02 -23.40
C ASP A 108 -8.36 9.43 -22.04
N MET A 109 -7.67 10.36 -21.37
CA MET A 109 -8.05 11.01 -20.10
C MET A 109 -8.24 10.08 -18.88
N LYS A 110 -7.92 8.80 -19.00
CA LYS A 110 -8.05 7.81 -17.92
C LYS A 110 -6.73 7.07 -17.76
N THR A 111 -6.05 7.30 -16.64
CA THR A 111 -4.79 6.62 -16.35
C THR A 111 -5.09 5.36 -15.55
N PRO A 112 -4.65 4.17 -15.99
CA PRO A 112 -4.70 2.98 -15.15
C PRO A 112 -3.98 3.22 -13.82
N VAL A 113 -4.62 2.95 -12.69
CA VAL A 113 -4.02 3.09 -11.35
C VAL A 113 -3.73 1.75 -10.68
N ALA A 114 -4.32 0.68 -11.21
CA ALA A 114 -4.06 -0.69 -10.77
C ALA A 114 -4.27 -1.65 -11.93
N ALA A 115 -3.49 -2.73 -11.99
CA ALA A 115 -3.53 -3.67 -13.10
C ALA A 115 -3.08 -5.07 -12.71
N SER A 116 -3.66 -6.09 -13.35
CA SER A 116 -3.21 -7.49 -13.24
C SER A 116 -3.44 -8.24 -14.54
N ILE A 117 -2.63 -9.27 -14.78
CA ILE A 117 -2.73 -10.12 -15.98
C ILE A 117 -2.80 -11.59 -15.56
N LYS A 118 -3.72 -12.34 -16.18
CA LYS A 118 -3.75 -13.81 -16.14
C LYS A 118 -4.15 -14.36 -17.49
N GLY A 119 -3.28 -15.16 -18.09
CA GLY A 119 -3.48 -15.71 -19.43
C GLY A 119 -3.66 -14.57 -20.44
N ASN A 120 -4.82 -14.55 -21.09
CA ASN A 120 -5.15 -13.58 -22.13
C ASN A 120 -5.81 -12.29 -21.62
N TYR A 121 -6.14 -12.20 -20.33
CA TYR A 121 -6.90 -11.08 -19.79
C TYR A 121 -6.01 -10.11 -19.03
N LEU A 122 -6.17 -8.83 -19.35
CA LEU A 122 -5.63 -7.68 -18.63
C LEU A 122 -6.79 -6.96 -17.92
N ALA A 123 -6.77 -6.99 -16.59
CA ALA A 123 -7.74 -6.31 -15.75
C ALA A 123 -7.16 -4.97 -15.27
N LEU A 124 -7.91 -3.89 -15.42
CA LEU A 124 -7.51 -2.53 -15.10
C LEU A 124 -8.54 -1.85 -14.18
N VAL A 125 -8.03 -1.08 -13.23
CA VAL A 125 -8.78 -0.05 -12.51
C VAL A 125 -8.25 1.30 -12.99
N MET A 126 -9.13 2.13 -13.54
CA MET A 126 -8.76 3.45 -14.06
C MET A 126 -8.89 4.52 -12.97
N SER A 127 -8.18 5.64 -13.13
CA SER A 127 -8.19 6.77 -12.18
C SER A 127 -9.56 7.38 -11.94
N ASP A 128 -10.49 7.21 -12.89
CA ASP A 128 -11.87 7.64 -12.77
C ASP A 128 -12.78 6.57 -12.15
N ASN A 129 -12.23 5.49 -11.59
CA ASN A 129 -12.92 4.31 -11.07
C ASN A 129 -13.72 3.53 -12.14
N THR A 130 -13.32 3.61 -13.43
CA THR A 130 -13.78 2.64 -14.44
C THR A 130 -13.04 1.32 -14.25
N LEU A 131 -13.78 0.22 -14.18
CA LEU A 131 -13.24 -1.13 -14.21
C LEU A 131 -13.22 -1.62 -15.64
N MET A 132 -12.11 -2.19 -16.09
CA MET A 132 -11.98 -2.65 -17.47
C MET A 132 -11.31 -4.01 -17.52
N LEU A 133 -11.88 -4.93 -18.31
CA LEU A 133 -11.25 -6.18 -18.68
C LEU A 133 -10.96 -6.16 -20.19
N TYR A 134 -9.71 -6.37 -20.53
CA TYR A 134 -9.21 -6.34 -21.89
C TYR A 134 -8.71 -7.73 -22.28
N ASP A 135 -9.08 -8.19 -23.47
CA ASP A 135 -8.60 -9.43 -24.07
C ASP A 135 -7.42 -9.11 -25.00
N LEU A 136 -6.23 -9.58 -24.63
CA LEU A 136 -4.96 -9.24 -25.30
C LEU A 136 -4.87 -9.83 -26.72
N SER A 137 -5.41 -11.04 -26.93
CA SER A 137 -5.39 -11.73 -28.23
C SER A 137 -6.29 -11.05 -29.25
N SER A 138 -7.52 -10.70 -28.84
CA SER A 138 -8.50 -10.04 -29.73
C SER A 138 -8.36 -8.52 -29.76
N GLN A 139 -7.55 -7.96 -28.86
CA GLN A 139 -7.35 -6.53 -28.67
C GLN A 139 -8.64 -5.75 -28.41
N LYS A 140 -9.54 -6.33 -27.59
CA LYS A 140 -10.85 -5.75 -27.30
C LYS A 140 -11.10 -5.60 -25.82
N VAL A 141 -11.85 -4.56 -25.47
CA VAL A 141 -12.48 -4.45 -24.16
C VAL A 141 -13.64 -5.43 -24.13
N VAL A 142 -13.56 -6.43 -23.24
CA VAL A 142 -14.61 -7.46 -23.07
C VAL A 142 -15.58 -7.10 -21.96
N TYR A 143 -15.16 -6.28 -21.00
CA TYR A 143 -16.02 -5.74 -19.95
C TYR A 143 -15.55 -4.34 -19.56
N SER A 144 -16.50 -3.44 -19.31
CA SER A 144 -16.25 -2.09 -18.81
C SER A 144 -17.41 -1.64 -17.95
N SER A 145 -17.14 -1.14 -16.76
CA SER A 145 -18.15 -0.67 -15.83
C SER A 145 -17.65 0.55 -15.06
N LYS A 146 -18.39 1.66 -15.16
CA LYS A 146 -18.07 2.89 -14.45
C LYS A 146 -18.63 2.84 -13.04
N GLN A 147 -17.76 2.88 -12.04
CA GLN A 147 -18.16 2.93 -10.64
C GLN A 147 -18.28 4.38 -10.16
N LYS A 148 -18.76 4.56 -8.91
CA LYS A 148 -18.85 5.89 -8.28
C LYS A 148 -17.44 6.50 -8.24
N PRO A 149 -17.23 7.73 -8.75
CA PRO A 149 -15.93 8.38 -8.65
C PRO A 149 -15.49 8.55 -7.19
N ALA A 150 -14.18 8.43 -6.94
CA ALA A 150 -13.59 8.73 -5.64
C ALA A 150 -13.08 10.18 -5.63
N ILE A 151 -13.34 10.91 -4.54
CA ILE A 151 -12.87 12.30 -4.38
C ILE A 151 -11.37 12.33 -4.05
N ALA A 152 -10.96 11.43 -3.15
CA ALA A 152 -9.58 11.25 -2.73
C ALA A 152 -9.33 9.76 -2.47
N VAL A 153 -8.15 9.29 -2.83
CA VAL A 153 -7.74 7.88 -2.68
C VAL A 153 -6.40 7.80 -1.94
N ASP A 154 -6.24 6.74 -1.17
CA ASP A 154 -4.95 6.30 -0.66
C ASP A 154 -4.11 5.71 -1.81
N THR A 155 -2.81 6.00 -1.84
CA THR A 155 -1.91 5.55 -2.91
C THR A 155 -1.71 4.03 -2.95
N LYS A 156 -1.99 3.32 -1.85
CA LYS A 156 -1.88 1.86 -1.77
C LYS A 156 -3.03 1.12 -2.46
N VAL A 157 -3.54 1.63 -3.59
CA VAL A 157 -4.62 0.99 -4.37
C VAL A 157 -4.28 -0.47 -4.63
N ALA A 158 -5.18 -1.37 -4.23
CA ALA A 158 -5.01 -2.80 -4.49
C ALA A 158 -5.13 -3.13 -5.98
N ASN A 159 -4.37 -4.12 -6.43
CA ASN A 159 -4.46 -4.62 -7.81
C ASN A 159 -5.65 -5.57 -7.99
N PRO A 160 -6.28 -5.64 -9.19
CA PRO A 160 -7.25 -6.69 -9.50
C PRO A 160 -6.72 -8.08 -9.23
N PHE A 161 -7.57 -8.99 -8.78
CA PHE A 161 -7.18 -10.35 -8.41
C PHE A 161 -7.93 -11.37 -9.26
N PHE A 162 -7.21 -12.32 -9.86
CA PHE A 162 -7.82 -13.39 -10.62
C PHE A 162 -7.99 -14.64 -9.73
N LEU A 163 -9.21 -14.86 -9.24
CA LEU A 163 -9.57 -16.03 -8.44
C LEU A 163 -10.18 -17.10 -9.35
N ASP A 164 -9.45 -18.18 -9.62
CA ASP A 164 -9.83 -19.23 -10.55
C ASP A 164 -10.25 -18.69 -11.93
N SER A 165 -11.55 -18.76 -12.25
CA SER A 165 -12.16 -18.25 -13.49
C SER A 165 -12.79 -16.87 -13.34
N LEU A 166 -12.74 -16.24 -12.16
CA LEU A 166 -13.32 -14.93 -11.88
C LEU A 166 -12.23 -13.85 -11.75
N VAL A 167 -12.64 -12.61 -11.94
CA VAL A 167 -11.80 -11.43 -11.67
C VAL A 167 -12.47 -10.59 -10.60
N ILE A 168 -11.72 -10.26 -9.56
CA ILE A 168 -12.14 -9.38 -8.48
C ILE A 168 -11.48 -8.02 -8.71
N PHE A 169 -12.30 -7.01 -8.96
CA PHE A 169 -11.86 -5.63 -9.12
C PHE A 169 -12.01 -4.87 -7.80
N PRO A 170 -10.90 -4.41 -7.20
CA PRO A 170 -10.92 -3.46 -6.10
C PRO A 170 -11.28 -2.07 -6.63
N THR A 171 -12.39 -1.50 -6.15
CA THR A 171 -12.80 -0.17 -6.59
C THR A 171 -12.16 0.93 -5.74
N LEU A 172 -12.16 2.14 -6.28
CA LEU A 172 -11.71 3.33 -5.56
C LEU A 172 -12.75 3.86 -4.56
N ASP A 173 -13.97 3.29 -4.56
CA ASP A 173 -15.09 3.66 -3.68
C ASP A 173 -15.43 2.58 -2.64
N GLY A 174 -14.55 1.61 -2.41
CA GLY A 174 -14.63 0.69 -1.26
C GLY A 174 -15.45 -0.57 -1.49
N LYS A 175 -15.56 -1.00 -2.74
CA LYS A 175 -16.24 -2.23 -3.13
C LYS A 175 -15.27 -3.21 -3.79
N LEU A 176 -15.66 -4.47 -3.80
CA LEU A 176 -15.11 -5.49 -4.68
C LEU A 176 -16.18 -5.86 -5.71
N VAL A 177 -15.85 -5.70 -6.98
CA VAL A 177 -16.72 -6.12 -8.09
C VAL A 177 -16.17 -7.40 -8.68
N VAL A 178 -16.95 -8.47 -8.59
CA VAL A 178 -16.58 -9.79 -9.10
C VAL A 178 -17.20 -9.98 -10.48
N VAL A 179 -16.37 -10.32 -11.46
CA VAL A 179 -16.75 -10.46 -12.87
C VAL A 179 -16.40 -11.87 -13.35
N ASP A 180 -17.29 -12.49 -14.13
CA ASP A 180 -16.96 -13.68 -14.93
C ASP A 180 -16.52 -13.23 -16.33
N PRO A 181 -15.23 -13.36 -16.68
CA PRO A 181 -14.70 -13.00 -18.01
C PRO A 181 -15.40 -13.70 -19.18
N ARG A 182 -15.92 -14.93 -18.98
CA ARG A 182 -16.52 -15.72 -20.07
C ARG A 182 -17.87 -15.18 -20.49
N SER A 183 -18.65 -14.69 -19.53
CA SER A 183 -19.96 -14.10 -19.78
C SER A 183 -19.92 -12.57 -19.86
N ALA A 184 -18.78 -11.96 -19.51
CA ALA A 184 -18.60 -10.51 -19.39
C ALA A 184 -19.62 -9.84 -18.45
N LYS A 185 -20.01 -10.53 -17.37
CA LYS A 185 -21.00 -10.03 -16.41
C LYS A 185 -20.43 -9.90 -15.00
N GLU A 186 -20.88 -8.86 -14.31
CA GLU A 186 -20.76 -8.80 -12.85
C GLU A 186 -21.59 -9.95 -12.24
N VAL A 187 -20.96 -10.74 -11.39
CA VAL A 187 -21.60 -11.85 -10.67
C VAL A 187 -21.89 -11.49 -9.21
N ARG A 188 -21.09 -10.59 -8.62
CA ARG A 188 -21.25 -10.18 -7.23
C ARG A 188 -20.62 -8.82 -6.99
N ASN A 189 -21.24 -8.03 -6.11
CA ASN A 189 -20.67 -6.81 -5.55
C ASN A 189 -20.59 -6.96 -4.03
N ILE A 190 -19.44 -6.64 -3.45
CA ILE A 190 -19.17 -6.76 -2.02
C ILE A 190 -18.74 -5.39 -1.51
N VAL A 191 -19.51 -4.82 -0.59
CA VAL A 191 -19.15 -3.55 0.05
C VAL A 191 -18.17 -3.84 1.19
N VAL A 192 -16.96 -3.29 1.08
CA VAL A 192 -15.91 -3.39 2.11
C VAL A 192 -15.94 -2.15 3.01
N GLY A 193 -16.08 -0.96 2.43
CA GLY A 193 -16.16 0.31 3.15
C GLY A 193 -17.07 1.30 2.43
N SER A 194 -17.56 2.30 3.16
CA SER A 194 -18.52 3.28 2.64
C SER A 194 -18.19 4.74 3.02
N ALA A 195 -16.94 5.04 3.38
CA ALA A 195 -16.55 6.42 3.66
C ALA A 195 -16.56 7.30 2.40
N GLU A 196 -16.66 8.60 2.62
CA GLU A 196 -16.68 9.60 1.56
C GLU A 196 -15.29 9.88 0.96
N HIS A 197 -14.25 9.81 1.78
CA HIS A 197 -12.86 10.06 1.40
C HIS A 197 -11.97 8.89 1.79
N PHE A 198 -10.89 8.65 1.02
CA PHE A 198 -9.93 7.57 1.27
C PHE A 198 -10.63 6.22 1.51
N ASN A 199 -11.54 5.87 0.61
CA ASN A 199 -12.36 4.66 0.72
C ASN A 199 -11.97 3.60 -0.31
N ASN A 200 -10.89 3.79 -1.08
CA ASN A 200 -10.41 2.77 -2.01
C ASN A 200 -9.94 1.53 -1.26
N ILE A 201 -10.05 0.38 -1.90
CA ILE A 201 -9.45 -0.85 -1.39
C ILE A 201 -7.92 -0.69 -1.39
N ILE A 202 -7.31 -0.80 -0.22
CA ILE A 202 -5.85 -0.70 0.00
C ILE A 202 -5.15 -2.04 0.19
N PHE A 203 -5.94 -3.10 0.38
CA PHE A 203 -5.46 -4.46 0.54
C PHE A 203 -6.50 -5.42 -0.04
N LEU A 204 -6.04 -6.40 -0.81
CA LEU A 204 -6.86 -7.47 -1.36
C LEU A 204 -5.99 -8.72 -1.48
N ASN A 205 -6.42 -9.81 -0.85
CA ASN A 205 -5.76 -11.10 -1.02
C ASN A 205 -6.76 -12.25 -0.80
N VAL A 206 -6.48 -13.41 -1.37
CA VAL A 206 -7.21 -14.65 -1.09
C VAL A 206 -6.26 -15.62 -0.42
N ILE A 207 -6.52 -15.98 0.84
CA ILE A 207 -5.72 -16.97 1.55
C ILE A 207 -6.61 -17.98 2.28
N ASP A 208 -6.28 -19.26 2.18
CA ASP A 208 -7.03 -20.38 2.78
C ASP A 208 -8.54 -20.29 2.50
N GLU A 209 -8.87 -20.08 1.23
CA GLU A 209 -10.24 -19.91 0.71
C GLU A 209 -11.00 -18.68 1.25
N LYS A 210 -10.31 -17.79 1.98
CA LYS A 210 -10.86 -16.54 2.52
C LYS A 210 -10.38 -15.36 1.68
N LEU A 211 -11.32 -14.57 1.20
CA LEU A 211 -11.07 -13.27 0.61
C LEU A 211 -10.93 -12.24 1.74
N ILE A 212 -9.74 -11.67 1.89
CA ILE A 212 -9.48 -10.59 2.84
C ILE A 212 -9.29 -9.30 2.06
N ALA A 213 -10.04 -8.27 2.42
CA ALA A 213 -9.95 -6.96 1.78
C ALA A 213 -10.10 -5.83 2.80
N ALA A 214 -9.40 -4.72 2.58
CA ALA A 214 -9.47 -3.57 3.46
C ALA A 214 -9.55 -2.25 2.70
N THR A 215 -10.32 -1.33 3.24
CA THR A 215 -10.22 0.12 3.02
C THR A 215 -9.45 0.75 4.19
N PRO A 216 -9.03 2.03 4.10
CA PRO A 216 -8.37 2.73 5.21
C PRO A 216 -9.16 2.86 6.52
N ASN A 217 -10.40 2.37 6.60
CA ASN A 217 -11.28 2.46 7.77
C ASN A 217 -11.96 1.14 8.16
N ARG A 218 -11.79 0.08 7.36
CA ARG A 218 -12.48 -1.18 7.57
C ARG A 218 -11.74 -2.33 6.90
N ILE A 219 -11.73 -3.48 7.53
CA ILE A 219 -11.27 -4.75 6.94
C ILE A 219 -12.37 -5.79 7.03
N VAL A 220 -12.48 -6.62 5.98
CA VAL A 220 -13.40 -7.75 5.91
C VAL A 220 -12.65 -9.03 5.57
N SER A 221 -13.14 -10.15 6.10
CA SER A 221 -12.72 -11.51 5.74
C SER A 221 -13.96 -12.31 5.38
N ILE A 222 -13.95 -12.89 4.18
CA ILE A 222 -15.14 -13.47 3.54
C ILE A 222 -14.80 -14.85 3.03
N ASN A 223 -15.66 -15.82 3.36
CA ASN A 223 -15.71 -17.10 2.65
C ASN A 223 -17.19 -17.43 2.33
N PRO A 224 -17.50 -18.60 1.76
CA PRO A 224 -18.90 -18.96 1.47
C PRO A 224 -19.82 -19.06 2.71
N SER A 225 -19.25 -19.26 3.91
CA SER A 225 -19.99 -19.52 5.16
C SER A 225 -20.09 -18.31 6.08
N PHE A 226 -19.18 -17.33 5.99
CA PHE A 226 -19.15 -16.16 6.86
C PHE A 226 -18.65 -14.91 6.15
N MET A 227 -18.95 -13.76 6.78
CA MET A 227 -18.36 -12.47 6.46
C MET A 227 -18.10 -11.74 7.78
N ASN A 228 -16.84 -11.74 8.22
CA ASN A 228 -16.40 -11.03 9.41
C ASN A 228 -15.83 -9.67 9.00
N SER A 229 -15.93 -8.69 9.89
CA SER A 229 -15.39 -7.35 9.64
C SER A 229 -14.95 -6.66 10.91
N LEU A 230 -13.94 -5.80 10.80
CA LEU A 230 -13.52 -4.89 11.84
C LEU A 230 -13.48 -3.46 11.31
N ASP A 231 -14.11 -2.54 12.02
CA ASP A 231 -14.01 -1.10 11.79
C ASP A 231 -12.77 -0.58 12.54
N VAL A 232 -11.77 -0.14 11.77
CA VAL A 232 -10.49 0.29 12.30
C VAL A 232 -9.82 1.24 11.29
N ASP A 233 -9.28 2.35 11.78
CA ASP A 233 -8.55 3.30 10.95
C ASP A 233 -7.17 2.74 10.59
N LEU A 234 -7.04 2.20 9.38
CA LEU A 234 -5.85 1.48 8.89
C LEU A 234 -4.92 2.42 8.12
N SER A 235 -3.62 2.31 8.39
CA SER A 235 -2.56 2.82 7.51
C SER A 235 -2.04 1.74 6.57
N ASP A 236 -2.03 0.47 7.02
CA ASP A 236 -1.63 -0.69 6.23
C ASP A 236 -2.17 -2.01 6.83
N VAL A 237 -2.14 -3.07 6.02
CA VAL A 237 -2.42 -4.45 6.40
C VAL A 237 -1.27 -5.31 5.92
N LEU A 238 -0.73 -6.14 6.82
CA LEU A 238 0.29 -7.13 6.51
C LEU A 238 -0.26 -8.53 6.81
N TYR A 239 -0.20 -9.41 5.83
CA TYR A 239 -0.57 -10.82 5.99
C TYR A 239 0.66 -11.72 5.93
N VAL A 240 0.90 -12.50 6.97
CA VAL A 240 2.11 -13.32 7.13
C VAL A 240 1.75 -14.60 7.86
N LYS A 241 2.07 -15.76 7.27
CA LYS A 241 1.96 -17.08 7.93
C LYS A 241 0.64 -17.26 8.69
N GLU A 242 -0.49 -17.09 8.00
CA GLU A 242 -1.83 -17.24 8.58
C GLU A 242 -2.19 -16.22 9.66
N ARG A 243 -1.50 -15.09 9.70
CA ARG A 243 -1.78 -13.98 10.63
C ARG A 243 -1.98 -12.68 9.87
N VAL A 244 -2.93 -11.88 10.35
CA VAL A 244 -3.21 -10.55 9.83
C VAL A 244 -2.75 -9.53 10.86
N TYR A 245 -1.84 -8.64 10.46
CA TYR A 245 -1.39 -7.51 11.25
C TYR A 245 -2.02 -6.24 10.69
N LEU A 246 -2.83 -5.59 11.51
CA LEU A 246 -3.50 -4.34 11.22
C LEU A 246 -2.68 -3.20 11.79
N LEU A 247 -2.12 -2.37 10.92
CA LEU A 247 -1.40 -1.17 11.31
C LEU A 247 -2.38 -0.02 11.26
N THR A 248 -2.60 0.62 12.42
CA THR A 248 -3.60 1.67 12.54
C THR A 248 -2.99 3.06 12.44
N LYS A 249 -3.78 4.02 11.98
CA LYS A 249 -3.38 5.44 11.88
C LYS A 249 -3.11 6.06 13.25
N ASP A 250 -3.70 5.50 14.31
CA ASP A 250 -3.46 5.96 15.68
C ASP A 250 -2.22 5.32 16.33
N GLY A 251 -1.45 4.49 15.63
CA GLY A 251 -0.20 3.90 16.14
C GLY A 251 -0.39 2.59 16.91
N ARG A 252 -1.45 1.82 16.63
CA ARG A 252 -1.61 0.45 17.12
C ARG A 252 -1.19 -0.55 16.06
N ILE A 253 -0.59 -1.65 16.49
CA ILE A 253 -0.44 -2.86 15.70
C ILE A 253 -1.34 -3.90 16.35
N ILE A 254 -2.35 -4.37 15.62
CA ILE A 254 -3.32 -5.37 16.08
C ILE A 254 -3.05 -6.66 15.31
N LEU A 255 -2.76 -7.73 16.02
CA LEU A 255 -2.66 -9.09 15.49
C LEU A 255 -4.02 -9.76 15.56
N THR A 256 -4.49 -10.28 14.43
CA THR A 256 -5.70 -11.10 14.33
C THR A 256 -5.41 -12.43 13.65
N ASP A 257 -6.32 -13.38 13.81
CA ASP A 257 -6.40 -14.55 12.92
C ASP A 257 -6.98 -14.15 11.54
N PRO A 258 -7.02 -15.07 10.54
CA PRO A 258 -7.59 -14.79 9.22
C PRO A 258 -9.10 -14.52 9.20
N GLU A 259 -9.81 -14.87 10.27
CA GLU A 259 -11.24 -14.57 10.46
C GLU A 259 -11.45 -13.20 11.10
N LEU A 260 -10.38 -12.46 11.37
CA LEU A 260 -10.35 -11.15 12.00
C LEU A 260 -10.73 -11.17 13.49
N ASN A 261 -10.53 -12.28 14.20
CA ASN A 261 -10.61 -12.29 15.65
C ASN A 261 -9.33 -11.67 16.25
N PRO A 262 -9.40 -10.57 17.01
CA PRO A 262 -8.22 -9.96 17.61
C PRO A 262 -7.57 -10.87 18.66
N LEU A 263 -6.28 -11.13 18.50
CA LEU A 263 -5.50 -11.98 19.39
C LEU A 263 -4.63 -11.16 20.35
N LYS A 264 -4.01 -10.10 19.83
CA LYS A 264 -3.11 -9.23 20.60
C LYS A 264 -3.06 -7.84 19.98
N GLN A 265 -2.74 -6.83 20.79
CA GLN A 265 -2.40 -5.51 20.29
C GLN A 265 -1.21 -4.92 21.03
N ARG A 266 -0.49 -4.02 20.36
CA ARG A 266 0.55 -3.18 20.95
C ARG A 266 0.37 -1.75 20.46
N LYS A 267 0.45 -0.78 21.38
CA LYS A 267 0.29 0.66 21.09
C LYS A 267 1.65 1.35 21.14
N PHE A 268 1.93 2.13 20.11
CA PHE A 268 3.02 3.09 20.02
C PHE A 268 2.38 4.48 19.93
N PRO A 269 2.24 5.20 21.06
CA PRO A 269 1.54 6.48 21.09
C PRO A 269 2.11 7.47 20.07
N PHE A 270 1.25 8.08 19.26
CA PHE A 270 1.62 9.07 18.24
C PHE A 270 2.48 8.53 17.08
N ALA A 271 2.63 7.20 16.95
CA ALA A 271 3.35 6.60 15.84
C ALA A 271 2.54 6.68 14.54
N HIS A 272 3.20 7.12 13.46
CA HIS A 272 2.64 7.13 12.13
C HIS A 272 3.38 6.11 11.26
N PHE A 273 2.74 4.98 10.99
CA PHE A 273 3.35 3.91 10.21
C PHE A 273 3.30 4.23 8.71
N THR A 274 4.45 4.11 8.04
CA THR A 274 4.61 4.39 6.61
C THR A 274 4.90 3.14 5.78
N GLY A 275 5.38 2.06 6.42
CA GLY A 275 5.57 0.78 5.76
C GLY A 275 5.76 -0.37 6.76
N ALA A 276 5.55 -1.59 6.28
CA ALA A 276 5.75 -2.80 7.07
C ALA A 276 6.36 -3.90 6.21
N ILE A 277 7.11 -4.79 6.83
CA ILE A 277 7.76 -5.91 6.19
C ILE A 277 7.99 -7.05 7.17
N TYR A 278 7.93 -8.27 6.67
CA TYR A 278 8.16 -9.46 7.46
C TYR A 278 9.50 -10.11 7.11
N GLY A 279 10.29 -10.39 8.14
CA GLY A 279 11.51 -11.19 8.05
C GLY A 279 11.57 -12.18 9.22
N GLU A 280 12.61 -12.06 10.05
CA GLU A 280 12.64 -12.76 11.33
C GLU A 280 11.54 -12.23 12.26
N TYR A 281 11.43 -10.90 12.33
CA TYR A 281 10.45 -10.11 13.07
C TYR A 281 9.43 -9.46 12.13
N ILE A 282 8.38 -8.88 12.72
CA ILE A 282 7.55 -7.90 12.03
C ILE A 282 8.24 -6.55 12.18
N TYR A 283 8.70 -6.00 11.07
CA TYR A 283 9.33 -4.69 11.06
C TYR A 283 8.33 -3.65 10.57
N VAL A 284 8.15 -2.59 11.34
CA VAL A 284 7.29 -1.47 10.99
C VAL A 284 8.11 -0.20 10.95
N ILE A 285 8.00 0.55 9.87
CA ILE A 285 8.70 1.82 9.72
C ILE A 285 7.76 2.93 10.16
N GLU A 286 8.24 3.73 11.11
CA GLU A 286 7.55 4.88 11.68
C GLU A 286 8.13 6.17 11.11
N LYS A 287 7.24 7.11 10.79
CA LYS A 287 7.55 8.33 10.06
C LYS A 287 8.60 9.20 10.75
N GLY A 288 8.71 9.18 12.08
CA GLY A 288 9.74 9.88 12.85
C GLY A 288 11.16 9.34 12.71
N GLY A 289 11.41 8.40 11.79
CA GLY A 289 12.75 7.90 11.52
C GLY A 289 13.13 6.68 12.38
N TYR A 290 12.14 5.88 12.76
CA TYR A 290 12.32 4.68 13.58
C TYR A 290 11.89 3.41 12.85
N LEU A 291 12.60 2.33 13.13
CA LEU A 291 12.25 0.97 12.75
C LEU A 291 11.87 0.18 14.00
N LEU A 292 10.62 -0.25 14.07
CA LEU A 292 10.08 -1.05 15.16
C LEU A 292 10.21 -2.52 14.75
N ALA A 293 11.02 -3.30 15.46
CA ALA A 293 11.13 -4.75 15.26
C ALA A 293 10.32 -5.46 16.35
N LEU A 294 9.24 -6.14 15.97
CA LEU A 294 8.32 -6.82 16.88
C LEU A 294 8.38 -8.33 16.71
N ASP A 295 8.32 -9.08 17.81
CA ASP A 295 8.07 -10.52 17.71
C ASP A 295 6.66 -10.77 17.13
N LYS A 296 6.48 -11.95 16.56
CA LYS A 296 5.26 -12.31 15.82
C LYS A 296 4.00 -12.30 16.68
N ASP A 297 4.13 -12.41 18.00
CA ASP A 297 3.03 -12.39 18.96
C ASP A 297 2.85 -11.01 19.64
N LEU A 298 3.59 -9.99 19.18
CA LEU A 298 3.55 -8.60 19.68
C LEU A 298 3.86 -8.44 21.18
N ARG A 299 4.59 -9.39 21.79
CA ARG A 299 4.97 -9.41 23.21
C ARG A 299 6.13 -8.47 23.52
N ALA A 300 7.12 -8.42 22.63
CA ALA A 300 8.33 -7.62 22.76
C ALA A 300 8.55 -6.79 21.49
N SER A 301 9.26 -5.68 21.65
CA SER A 301 9.68 -4.86 20.53
C SER A 301 11.01 -4.22 20.83
N ASN A 302 11.90 -4.18 19.85
CA ASN A 302 13.09 -3.33 19.84
C ASN A 302 12.87 -2.19 18.86
N ILE A 303 13.41 -1.02 19.18
CA ILE A 303 13.27 0.17 18.35
C ILE A 303 14.67 0.60 17.91
N PHE A 304 14.85 0.73 16.61
CA PHE A 304 16.09 1.20 16.01
C PHE A 304 15.86 2.57 15.35
N SER A 305 16.89 3.40 15.32
CA SER A 305 16.84 4.71 14.65
C SER A 305 17.70 4.69 13.37
N PHE A 306 17.26 5.37 12.30
CA PHE A 306 18.04 5.52 11.06
C PHE A 306 19.17 6.56 11.26
N ALA A 307 20.21 6.17 11.99
CA ALA A 307 21.06 7.06 12.78
C ALA A 307 22.00 8.03 12.05
N SER A 308 22.36 7.79 10.80
CA SER A 308 23.62 8.36 10.26
C SER A 308 23.46 9.26 9.03
N THR A 309 22.26 9.36 8.44
CA THR A 309 22.03 10.20 7.24
C THR A 309 21.15 11.41 7.53
N PHE A 310 20.19 11.22 8.42
CA PHE A 310 19.30 12.24 8.94
C PHE A 310 19.91 12.65 10.27
N GLY A 311 20.04 13.94 10.58
CA GLY A 311 20.35 14.30 11.97
C GLY A 311 19.42 13.54 12.93
N ILE A 312 19.89 13.21 14.14
CA ILE A 312 19.08 12.48 15.13
C ILE A 312 17.67 13.11 15.20
N GLY A 313 16.64 12.34 14.84
CA GLY A 313 15.24 12.78 14.87
C GLY A 313 14.70 13.54 13.66
N GLN A 314 15.28 13.43 12.45
CA GLN A 314 14.55 13.91 11.25
C GLN A 314 13.52 12.88 10.78
N GLU A 315 12.35 13.40 10.41
CA GLU A 315 11.25 12.63 9.84
C GLU A 315 11.63 12.07 8.46
N ILE A 316 11.07 10.91 8.15
CA ILE A 316 10.94 10.37 6.80
C ILE A 316 10.05 11.32 6.00
N ASP A 317 10.67 12.09 5.11
CA ASP A 317 10.01 13.05 4.22
C ASP A 317 10.01 12.59 2.74
N GLU A 318 10.82 11.59 2.41
CA GLU A 318 10.83 10.94 1.10
C GLU A 318 10.04 9.63 1.05
N TYR A 319 9.90 9.09 -0.17
CA TYR A 319 9.23 7.82 -0.42
C TYR A 319 9.97 6.65 0.20
N ILE A 320 9.18 5.72 0.76
CA ILE A 320 9.66 4.47 1.31
C ILE A 320 8.93 3.29 0.66
N PHE A 321 9.65 2.23 0.39
CA PHE A 321 9.08 0.99 -0.10
C PHE A 321 9.76 -0.22 0.55
N THR A 322 8.99 -1.26 0.80
CA THR A 322 9.47 -2.50 1.39
C THR A 322 9.29 -3.67 0.43
N SER A 323 10.33 -4.47 0.28
CA SER A 323 10.31 -5.64 -0.59
C SER A 323 11.28 -6.72 -0.12
N LYS A 324 10.78 -7.95 -0.04
CA LYS A 324 11.50 -9.13 0.50
C LYS A 324 12.10 -8.88 1.89
N ASP A 325 13.42 -8.68 1.92
CA ASP A 325 14.25 -8.48 3.10
C ASP A 325 14.86 -7.07 3.13
N LYS A 326 14.38 -6.16 2.29
CA LYS A 326 14.93 -4.80 2.11
C LYS A 326 13.89 -3.71 2.36
N VAL A 327 14.39 -2.62 2.91
CA VAL A 327 13.70 -1.34 2.98
C VAL A 327 14.45 -0.36 2.08
N PHE A 328 13.71 0.32 1.21
CA PHE A 328 14.21 1.31 0.27
C PHE A 328 13.68 2.68 0.67
N TYR A 329 14.57 3.67 0.78
CA TYR A 329 14.24 5.03 1.15
C TYR A 329 15.02 5.98 0.24
N ALA A 330 14.33 6.93 -0.40
CA ALA A 330 14.96 7.85 -1.36
C ALA A 330 15.74 7.10 -2.45
N ASP A 331 17.08 7.20 -2.45
CA ASP A 331 18.01 6.48 -3.31
C ASP A 331 18.88 5.48 -2.53
N LYS A 332 18.47 5.05 -1.34
CA LYS A 332 19.22 4.13 -0.47
C LYS A 332 18.40 2.91 -0.08
N PHE A 333 19.09 1.86 0.38
CA PHE A 333 18.43 0.69 0.97
C PHE A 333 19.24 0.06 2.09
N PHE A 334 18.57 -0.67 2.97
CA PHE A 334 19.19 -1.57 3.94
C PHE A 334 18.46 -2.91 3.97
N LYS A 335 19.15 -3.97 4.40
CA LYS A 335 18.64 -5.32 4.58
C LYS A 335 18.33 -5.60 6.03
N LEU A 336 17.21 -6.26 6.29
CA LEU A 336 16.73 -6.59 7.63
C LEU A 336 17.58 -7.66 8.33
N ASN A 337 18.22 -8.56 7.58
CA ASN A 337 18.99 -9.68 8.13
C ASN A 337 20.35 -9.28 8.73
N LYS A 338 20.66 -7.98 8.75
CA LYS A 338 21.86 -7.42 9.39
C LYS A 338 21.54 -6.73 10.72
N LEU A 339 20.28 -6.76 11.16
CA LEU A 339 19.78 -6.09 12.36
C LEU A 339 19.64 -7.03 13.55
#